data_AF-A0A955RQX9-F1
#
_entry.id   AF-A0A955RQX9-F1
#
_cell.length_a   1.000
_cell.length_b   1.000
_cell.length_c   1.000
_cell.angle_alpha   90.00
_cell.angle_beta   90.00
_cell.angle_gamma   90.00
#
_symmetry.space_group_name_H-M   'P 1'
#
loop_
_entity.id
_entity.type
_entity.pdbx_description
1 polymer ?
#
loop_
_entity_poly.entity_id
_entity_poly.type
_entity_poly.pdbx_seq_one_letter_code
_entity_poly.pdbx_strand_id
1 'polypeptide(L)'
;MKILVGLGNPGSSYEKNRHNCGKIVVTSMGGVEGMTSMISDVFMNNSGTFVRKSLRKNNASVGDLYLVHDDWAFEVGDYKIQFGRGHNNHNGVKSVIDSLGTKDFWRVRVGIGMFSDGDESSEYVLSNFSNSELSVIKETAVRIKVDLERLQKDE
;
A
#
# COMPACT_ATOMS: atom_id res chain seq x y z
N MET A 1 -5.93 8.70 -15.95
CA MET A 1 -5.79 9.42 -14.66
C MET A 1 -5.21 8.45 -13.66
N LYS A 2 -4.07 8.76 -13.06
CA LYS A 2 -3.40 7.86 -12.11
C LYS A 2 -4.15 7.82 -10.78
N ILE A 3 -4.23 6.64 -10.17
CA ILE A 3 -4.83 6.47 -8.85
C ILE A 3 -3.83 5.84 -7.88
N LEU A 4 -3.79 6.35 -6.66
CA LEU A 4 -2.96 5.86 -5.57
C LEU A 4 -3.86 5.29 -4.49
N VAL A 5 -3.75 3.99 -4.20
CA VAL A 5 -4.60 3.29 -3.24
C VAL A 5 -3.79 2.74 -2.08
N GLY A 6 -4.06 3.22 -0.87
CA GLY A 6 -3.47 2.70 0.37
C GLY A 6 -4.28 1.56 0.96
N LEU A 7 -3.67 0.37 1.06
CA LEU A 7 -4.29 -0.80 1.68
C LEU A 7 -4.24 -0.77 3.20
N GLY A 8 -5.26 -1.38 3.81
CA GLY A 8 -5.39 -1.56 5.25
C GLY A 8 -6.82 -1.93 5.66
N ASN A 9 -6.97 -2.44 6.87
CA ASN A 9 -8.24 -2.80 7.49
C ASN A 9 -8.99 -1.55 8.04
N PRO A 10 -10.32 -1.58 8.07
CA PRO A 10 -11.15 -0.57 8.72
C PRO A 10 -11.26 -0.85 10.24
N GLY A 11 -11.54 0.20 11.02
CA GLY A 11 -11.73 0.11 12.48
C GLY A 11 -10.54 0.66 13.27
N SER A 12 -10.84 1.28 14.42
CA SER A 12 -9.86 1.98 15.26
C SER A 12 -8.76 1.07 15.80
N SER A 13 -9.07 -0.20 16.05
CA SER A 13 -8.11 -1.21 16.50
C SER A 13 -7.01 -1.52 15.49
N TYR A 14 -7.17 -1.13 14.22
CA TYR A 14 -6.21 -1.39 13.15
C TYR A 14 -5.39 -0.16 12.76
N GLU A 15 -5.71 1.03 13.28
CA GLU A 15 -5.17 2.31 12.79
C GLU A 15 -3.64 2.38 12.77
N LYS A 16 -2.98 1.67 13.69
CA LYS A 16 -1.53 1.66 13.84
C LYS A 16 -0.90 0.32 13.48
N ASN A 17 -1.68 -0.64 12.98
CA ASN A 17 -1.16 -1.97 12.67
C ASN A 17 -0.24 -1.88 11.46
N ARG A 18 0.75 -2.77 11.41
CA ARG A 18 1.67 -2.88 10.27
C ARG A 18 0.94 -3.09 8.95
N HIS A 19 -0.15 -3.86 8.95
CA HIS A 19 -0.99 -4.09 7.78
C HIS A 19 -1.79 -2.86 7.30
N ASN A 20 -1.83 -1.79 8.12
CA ASN A 20 -2.39 -0.50 7.75
C ASN A 20 -1.33 0.48 7.24
N CYS A 21 -0.08 0.03 7.03
CA CYS A 21 1.01 0.86 6.51
C CYS A 21 0.60 1.58 5.22
N GLY A 22 -0.08 0.91 4.28
CA GLY A 22 -0.57 1.54 3.06
C GLY A 22 -1.49 2.73 3.30
N LYS A 23 -2.45 2.60 4.23
CA LYS A 23 -3.33 3.72 4.65
C LYS A 23 -2.52 4.84 5.31
N ILE A 24 -1.65 4.49 6.26
CA ILE A 24 -0.83 5.47 7.00
C ILE A 24 0.01 6.29 6.03
N VAL A 25 0.67 5.64 5.07
CA VAL A 25 1.52 6.28 4.08
C VAL A 25 0.71 7.22 3.19
N VAL A 26 -0.39 6.75 2.59
CA VAL A 26 -1.21 7.58 1.70
C VAL A 26 -1.81 8.78 2.43
N THR A 27 -2.27 8.59 3.68
CA THR A 27 -2.77 9.69 4.51
C THR A 27 -1.66 10.70 4.83
N SER A 28 -0.46 10.23 5.17
CA SER A 28 0.67 11.08 5.57
C SER A 28 1.25 11.90 4.41
N MET A 29 1.08 11.46 3.17
CA MET A 29 1.49 12.24 1.97
C MET A 29 0.68 13.52 1.77
N GLY A 30 -0.57 13.56 2.27
CA GLY A 30 -1.51 14.64 1.97
C GLY A 30 -1.89 14.71 0.48
N GLY A 31 -1.82 13.59 -0.24
CA GLY A 31 -2.01 13.51 -1.69
C GLY A 31 -0.73 13.66 -2.50
N VAL A 32 -0.80 13.28 -3.77
CA VAL A 32 0.30 13.31 -4.74
C VAL A 32 -0.19 14.04 -5.99
N GLU A 33 0.55 15.01 -6.49
CA GLU A 33 0.17 15.76 -7.69
C GLU A 33 -0.04 14.80 -8.88
N GLY A 34 -1.08 15.04 -9.69
CA GLY A 34 -1.42 14.19 -10.85
C GLY A 34 -2.11 12.86 -10.52
N MET A 35 -2.29 12.52 -9.23
CA MET A 35 -2.89 11.26 -8.80
C MET A 35 -4.11 11.46 -7.90
N THR A 36 -5.16 10.68 -8.11
CA THR A 36 -6.27 10.61 -7.13
C THR A 36 -5.91 9.63 -6.03
N SER A 37 -5.71 10.14 -4.82
CA SER A 37 -5.32 9.34 -3.64
C SER A 37 -6.55 8.84 -2.87
N MET A 38 -6.56 7.56 -2.52
CA MET A 38 -7.66 6.88 -1.84
C MET A 38 -7.11 5.88 -0.81
N ILE A 39 -7.86 5.65 0.27
CA ILE A 39 -7.55 4.62 1.27
C ILE A 39 -8.67 3.58 1.32
N SER A 40 -8.30 2.31 1.50
CA SER A 40 -9.27 1.22 1.64
C SER A 40 -10.10 1.37 2.92
N ASP A 41 -11.41 1.22 2.76
CA ASP A 41 -12.41 1.15 3.83
C ASP A 41 -13.00 -0.26 4.01
N VAL A 42 -12.46 -1.25 3.29
CA VAL A 42 -12.82 -2.67 3.40
C VAL A 42 -11.71 -3.47 4.06
N PHE A 43 -12.06 -4.61 4.66
CA PHE A 43 -11.08 -5.56 5.16
C PHE A 43 -10.11 -6.02 4.07
N MET A 44 -8.89 -6.36 4.47
CA MET A 44 -7.77 -6.61 3.57
C MET A 44 -8.07 -7.68 2.52
N ASN A 45 -8.71 -8.78 2.91
CA ASN A 45 -9.11 -9.84 1.98
C ASN A 45 -10.16 -9.41 0.93
N ASN A 46 -10.80 -8.25 1.12
CA ASN A 46 -11.79 -7.67 0.22
C ASN A 46 -11.25 -6.48 -0.61
N SER A 47 -9.98 -6.11 -0.47
CA SER A 47 -9.38 -4.93 -1.13
C SER A 47 -9.55 -4.91 -2.65
N GLY A 48 -9.62 -6.06 -3.32
CA GLY A 48 -9.85 -6.11 -4.77
C GLY A 48 -11.18 -5.50 -5.20
N THR A 49 -12.24 -5.69 -4.41
CA THR A 49 -13.56 -5.10 -4.70
C THR A 49 -13.52 -3.58 -4.65
N PHE A 50 -12.81 -3.03 -3.65
CA PHE A 50 -12.59 -1.60 -3.50
C PHE A 50 -11.79 -1.05 -4.68
N VAL A 51 -10.63 -1.66 -5.00
CA VAL A 51 -9.76 -1.22 -6.10
C VAL A 51 -10.49 -1.23 -7.44
N ARG A 52 -11.24 -2.30 -7.74
CA ARG A 52 -12.03 -2.41 -8.99
C ARG A 52 -13.08 -1.31 -9.09
N LYS A 53 -13.78 -1.01 -8.00
CA LYS A 53 -14.75 0.09 -7.93
C LYS A 53 -14.07 1.45 -8.12
N SER A 54 -12.91 1.65 -7.52
CA SER A 54 -12.13 2.89 -7.61
C SER A 54 -11.60 3.14 -9.02
N LEU A 55 -11.09 2.11 -9.72
CA LEU A 55 -10.70 2.20 -11.12
C LEU A 55 -11.87 2.66 -12.00
N ARG A 56 -13.03 1.98 -11.88
CA ARG A 56 -14.24 2.33 -12.64
C ARG A 56 -14.71 3.75 -12.35
N LYS A 57 -14.74 4.16 -11.08
CA LYS A 57 -15.20 5.49 -10.66
C LYS A 57 -14.34 6.61 -11.25
N ASN A 58 -13.03 6.38 -11.38
CA ASN A 58 -12.08 7.39 -11.86
C ASN A 58 -11.73 7.23 -13.35
N ASN A 59 -12.42 6.34 -14.08
CA ASN A 59 -12.15 6.02 -15.48
C ASN A 59 -10.65 5.73 -15.73
N ALA A 60 -10.04 5.00 -14.81
CA ALA A 60 -8.61 4.67 -14.81
C ALA A 60 -8.38 3.23 -15.26
N SER A 61 -7.28 2.99 -15.98
CA SER A 61 -6.87 1.65 -16.38
C SER A 61 -6.07 0.95 -15.26
N VAL A 62 -5.85 -0.36 -15.37
CA VAL A 62 -5.03 -1.09 -14.39
C VAL A 62 -3.58 -0.61 -14.40
N GLY A 63 -3.06 -0.17 -15.55
CA GLY A 63 -1.71 0.41 -15.65
C GLY A 63 -1.57 1.76 -14.92
N ASP A 64 -2.69 2.46 -14.67
CA ASP A 64 -2.74 3.71 -13.91
C ASP A 64 -2.82 3.50 -12.39
N LEU A 65 -2.92 2.25 -11.91
CA LEU A 65 -3.04 1.91 -10.50
C LEU A 65 -1.67 1.84 -9.82
N TYR A 66 -1.54 2.58 -8.72
CA TYR A 66 -0.44 2.48 -7.76
C TYR A 66 -1.00 1.99 -6.42
N LEU A 67 -0.67 0.75 -6.07
CA LEU A 67 -1.13 0.10 -4.84
C LEU A 67 -0.06 0.20 -3.74
N VAL A 68 -0.35 0.93 -2.67
CA VAL A 68 0.54 1.10 -1.51
C VAL A 68 0.20 0.06 -0.45
N HIS A 69 1.17 -0.74 -0.04
CA HIS A 69 0.97 -1.81 0.94
C HIS A 69 2.25 -2.13 1.73
N ASP A 70 2.08 -2.81 2.87
CA ASP A 70 3.17 -3.29 3.70
C ASP A 70 3.95 -4.43 3.04
N ASP A 71 5.23 -4.53 3.38
CA ASP A 71 6.08 -5.61 2.98
C ASP A 71 7.13 -5.92 4.06
N TRP A 72 7.05 -7.12 4.62
CA TRP A 72 7.95 -7.58 5.69
C TRP A 72 9.33 -7.99 5.17
N ALA A 73 9.55 -8.04 3.85
CA ALA A 73 10.87 -8.31 3.29
C ALA A 73 11.83 -7.10 3.37
N PHE A 74 11.37 -5.97 3.89
CA PHE A 74 12.16 -4.74 4.01
C PHE A 74 12.08 -4.14 5.41
N GLU A 75 13.16 -3.46 5.80
CA GLU A 75 13.25 -2.74 7.07
C GLU A 75 12.28 -1.56 7.13
N VAL A 76 11.93 -1.13 8.35
CA VAL A 76 11.05 0.03 8.53
C VAL A 76 11.68 1.27 7.88
N GLY A 77 10.99 1.83 6.90
CA GLY A 77 11.40 3.04 6.18
C GLY A 77 12.03 2.80 4.81
N ASP A 78 12.37 1.55 4.49
CA ASP A 78 12.69 1.14 3.13
C ASP A 78 11.43 1.06 2.28
N TYR A 79 11.55 1.35 0.98
CA TYR A 79 10.44 1.18 0.05
C TYR A 79 10.92 0.84 -1.35
N LYS A 80 10.00 0.29 -2.15
CA LYS A 80 10.23 0.01 -3.56
C LYS A 80 8.98 0.25 -4.39
N ILE A 81 9.13 1.07 -5.44
CA ILE A 81 8.11 1.27 -6.48
C ILE A 81 8.40 0.29 -7.61
N GLN A 82 7.44 -0.58 -7.95
CA GLN A 82 7.66 -1.62 -8.96
C GLN A 82 6.37 -2.07 -9.65
N PHE A 83 6.49 -2.46 -10.93
CA PHE A 83 5.39 -2.95 -11.76
C PHE A 83 5.34 -4.49 -11.83
N GLY A 84 4.14 -5.08 -11.98
CA GLY A 84 3.98 -6.44 -12.51
C GLY A 84 4.36 -7.60 -11.58
N ARG A 85 4.22 -7.44 -10.26
CA ARG A 85 4.78 -8.38 -9.27
C ARG A 85 3.71 -9.13 -8.47
N GLY A 86 3.97 -10.40 -8.15
CA GLY A 86 3.05 -11.28 -7.42
C GLY A 86 2.81 -10.87 -5.96
N HIS A 87 1.78 -11.45 -5.34
CA HIS A 87 1.27 -11.04 -4.02
C HIS A 87 2.19 -11.35 -2.83
N ASN A 88 3.12 -12.32 -2.94
CA ASN A 88 4.04 -12.72 -1.85
C ASN A 88 3.33 -12.92 -0.50
N ASN A 89 2.28 -13.76 -0.48
CA ASN A 89 1.41 -14.03 0.67
C ASN A 89 0.66 -12.83 1.28
N HIS A 90 0.70 -11.65 0.66
CA HIS A 90 -0.08 -10.51 1.10
C HIS A 90 -1.56 -10.63 0.65
N ASN A 91 -2.48 -10.80 1.61
CA ASN A 91 -3.91 -11.02 1.35
C ASN A 91 -4.58 -9.91 0.54
N GLY A 92 -4.23 -8.65 0.80
CA GLY A 92 -4.75 -7.50 0.04
C GLY A 92 -4.34 -7.50 -1.42
N VAL A 93 -3.05 -7.65 -1.69
CA VAL A 93 -2.54 -7.78 -3.06
C VAL A 93 -3.14 -9.01 -3.75
N LYS A 94 -3.26 -10.15 -3.07
CA LYS A 94 -3.92 -11.34 -3.62
C LYS A 94 -5.36 -11.02 -4.03
N SER A 95 -6.14 -10.39 -3.16
CA SER A 95 -7.52 -9.95 -3.44
C SER A 95 -7.59 -9.02 -4.66
N VAL A 96 -6.66 -8.08 -4.80
CA VAL A 96 -6.58 -7.17 -5.96
C VAL A 96 -6.27 -7.93 -7.24
N ILE A 97 -5.26 -8.81 -7.23
CA ILE A 97 -4.91 -9.63 -8.40
C ILE A 97 -6.09 -10.50 -8.84
N ASP A 98 -6.73 -11.18 -7.89
CA ASP A 98 -7.89 -12.05 -8.17
C ASP A 98 -9.07 -11.25 -8.74
N SER A 99 -9.30 -10.03 -8.26
CA SER A 99 -10.41 -9.18 -8.70
C SER A 99 -10.18 -8.54 -10.08
N LEU A 100 -8.92 -8.19 -10.39
CA LEU A 100 -8.53 -7.55 -11.64
C LEU A 100 -8.15 -8.55 -12.74
N GLY A 101 -7.83 -9.79 -12.38
CA GLY A 101 -7.38 -10.83 -13.32
C GLY A 101 -5.95 -10.63 -13.83
N THR A 102 -5.19 -9.72 -13.23
CA THR A 102 -3.79 -9.43 -13.60
C THR A 102 -3.00 -8.90 -12.40
N LYS A 103 -1.68 -9.02 -12.49
CA LYS A 103 -0.69 -8.43 -11.57
C LYS A 103 -0.02 -7.17 -12.14
N ASP A 104 -0.42 -6.76 -13.33
CA ASP A 104 0.26 -5.72 -14.14
C ASP A 104 -0.20 -4.32 -13.72
N PHE A 105 0.10 -3.97 -12.48
CA PHE A 105 -0.10 -2.65 -11.89
C PHE A 105 1.13 -2.26 -11.06
N TRP A 106 1.25 -0.95 -10.79
CA TRP A 106 2.31 -0.43 -9.94
C TRP A 106 2.03 -0.72 -8.47
N ARG A 107 3.08 -1.04 -7.72
CA ARG A 107 3.04 -1.21 -6.28
C ARG A 107 4.09 -0.34 -5.63
N VAL A 108 3.70 0.31 -4.54
CA VAL A 108 4.60 0.95 -3.58
C VAL A 108 4.66 0.03 -2.37
N ARG A 109 5.74 -0.74 -2.28
CA ARG A 109 5.99 -1.67 -1.16
C ARG A 109 6.73 -0.91 -0.09
N VAL A 110 6.19 -0.89 1.12
CA VAL A 110 6.78 -0.15 2.24
C VAL A 110 7.17 -1.13 3.32
N GLY A 111 8.43 -1.07 3.74
CA GLY A 111 9.01 -1.95 4.73
C GLY A 111 8.38 -1.75 6.11
N ILE A 112 8.05 -2.88 6.75
CA ILE A 112 7.44 -2.90 8.09
C ILE A 112 8.33 -3.57 9.14
N GLY A 113 9.58 -3.87 8.78
CA GLY A 113 10.51 -4.66 9.56
C GLY A 113 10.42 -6.13 9.19
N MET A 114 11.56 -6.81 9.28
CA MET A 114 11.62 -8.27 9.15
C MET A 114 11.13 -8.92 10.45
N PHE A 115 10.35 -9.99 10.32
CA PHE A 115 10.01 -10.85 11.46
C PHE A 115 10.98 -12.04 11.52
N SER A 116 11.12 -12.63 12.70
CA SER A 116 12.10 -13.69 12.94
C SER A 116 11.56 -15.03 12.45
N ASP A 117 12.42 -15.96 12.02
CA ASP A 117 11.98 -17.32 11.72
C ASP A 117 11.26 -17.95 12.94
N GLY A 118 9.97 -18.26 12.78
CA GLY A 118 9.11 -18.81 13.84
C GLY A 118 7.90 -17.96 14.21
N ASP A 119 7.86 -16.68 13.82
CA ASP A 119 6.70 -15.82 14.09
C ASP A 119 5.54 -16.12 13.11
N GLU A 120 4.30 -16.10 13.61
CA GLU A 120 3.12 -16.14 12.75
C GLU A 120 3.00 -14.82 11.98
N SER A 121 3.23 -14.86 10.67
CA SER A 121 3.18 -13.67 9.79
C SER A 121 1.90 -12.83 9.94
N SER A 122 0.75 -13.46 10.24
CA SER A 122 -0.52 -12.80 10.51
C SER A 122 -0.49 -11.97 11.79
N GLU A 123 0.11 -12.47 12.87
CA GLU A 123 0.23 -11.74 14.12
C GLU A 123 1.16 -10.54 13.95
N TYR A 124 2.27 -10.73 13.24
CA TYR A 124 3.23 -9.65 12.98
C TYR A 124 2.59 -8.49 12.21
N VAL A 125 1.92 -8.75 11.09
CA VAL A 125 1.26 -7.68 10.32
C VAL A 125 0.11 -7.03 11.09
N LEU A 126 -0.53 -7.76 12.01
CA LEU A 126 -1.57 -7.21 12.87
C LEU A 126 -1.03 -6.52 14.13
N SER A 127 0.27 -6.56 14.40
CA SER A 127 0.88 -5.81 15.49
C SER A 127 1.00 -4.32 15.17
N ASN A 128 1.03 -3.49 16.22
CA ASN A 128 1.14 -2.04 16.10
C ASN A 128 2.59 -1.61 15.84
N PHE A 129 2.76 -0.58 15.00
CA PHE A 129 3.97 0.23 15.03
C PHE A 129 4.13 0.93 16.37
N SER A 130 5.37 0.96 16.86
CA SER A 130 5.78 1.89 17.90
C SER A 130 5.71 3.34 17.40
N ASN A 131 5.72 4.31 18.32
CA ASN A 131 5.69 5.72 17.94
C ASN A 131 6.91 6.15 17.12
N SER A 132 8.09 5.57 17.39
CA SER A 132 9.31 5.82 16.62
C SER A 132 9.19 5.27 15.19
N GLU A 133 8.68 4.05 15.03
CA GLU A 133 8.44 3.48 13.69
C GLU A 133 7.39 4.27 12.92
N LEU A 134 6.31 4.73 13.57
CA LEU A 134 5.33 5.60 12.93
C LEU A 134 5.94 6.90 12.41
N SER A 135 6.88 7.50 13.14
CA SER A 135 7.61 8.68 12.66
C SER A 135 8.42 8.35 11.40
N VAL A 136 9.13 7.21 11.40
CA VAL A 136 9.91 6.75 10.22
C VAL A 136 8.98 6.50 9.02
N ILE A 137 7.82 5.86 9.21
CA ILE A 137 6.84 5.62 8.14
C ILE A 137 6.30 6.95 7.58
N LYS A 138 6.02 7.94 8.44
CA LYS A 138 5.56 9.27 8.01
C LYS A 138 6.62 10.02 7.20
N GLU A 139 7.87 9.99 7.63
CA GLU A 139 8.99 10.56 6.87
C GLU A 139 9.17 9.84 5.53
N THR A 140 9.03 8.52 5.53
CA THR A 140 9.10 7.69 4.31
C THR A 140 7.99 8.04 3.33
N ALA A 141 6.79 8.36 3.82
CA ALA A 141 5.67 8.79 2.98
C ALA A 141 6.01 10.06 2.18
N VAL A 142 6.74 11.01 2.78
CA VAL A 142 7.21 12.23 2.09
C VAL A 142 8.20 11.87 0.97
N ARG A 143 9.15 10.96 1.22
CA ARG A 143 10.10 10.50 0.19
C ARG A 143 9.41 9.80 -0.97
N ILE A 144 8.47 8.89 -0.68
CA ILE A 144 7.69 8.19 -1.69
C ILE A 144 6.91 9.17 -2.56
N LYS A 145 6.29 10.21 -1.96
CA LYS A 145 5.57 11.23 -2.72
C LYS A 145 6.46 11.92 -3.74
N VAL A 146 7.64 12.38 -3.34
CA VAL A 146 8.60 13.02 -4.23
C VAL A 146 9.00 12.10 -5.39
N ASP A 147 9.25 10.82 -5.10
CA ASP A 147 9.59 9.85 -6.14
C ASP A 147 8.43 9.56 -7.10
N LEU A 148 7.19 9.48 -6.61
CA LEU A 148 6.00 9.32 -7.46
C LEU A 148 5.79 10.54 -8.36
N GLU A 149 6.00 11.76 -7.87
CA GLU A 149 5.92 12.99 -8.66
C GLU A 149 7.03 13.07 -9.72
N ARG A 150 8.23 12.58 -9.41
CA ARG A 150 9.33 12.48 -10.39
C ARG A 150 9.02 11.46 -11.48
N LEU A 151 8.58 10.25 -11.11
CA LEU A 151 8.23 9.20 -12.08
C LEU A 151 7.17 9.64 -13.09
N GLN A 152 6.27 10.54 -12.70
CA GLN A 152 5.26 11.10 -13.61
C GLN A 152 5.82 12.07 -14.65
N LYS A 153 7.01 12.64 -14.44
CA LYS A 153 7.67 13.56 -15.38
C LYS A 153 8.57 12.85 -16.38
N ASP A 154 8.98 11.63 -16.04
CA ASP A 154 9.88 10.80 -16.84
C ASP A 154 9.12 9.85 -17.80
N GLU A 155 7.79 9.79 -17.70
CA GLU A 155 6.86 9.09 -18.61
C GLU A 155 6.32 10.01 -19.71
#